data_AF-A0A452YM63-F1
#
_entry.id   AF-A0A452YM63-F1
#
_cell.length_a   1.000
_cell.length_b   1.000
_cell.length_c   1.000
_cell.angle_alpha   90.00
_cell.angle_beta   90.00
_cell.angle_gamma   90.00
#
_symmetry.space_group_name_H-M   'P 1'
#
loop_
_entity.id
_entity.type
_entity.pdbx_description
1 polymer ?
#
loop_
_entity_poly.entity_id
_entity_poly.type
_entity_poly.pdbx_seq_one_letter_code
_entity_poly.pdbx_strand_id
1 'polypeptide(L)'
;MIEPIIAVPLNDELQGARALVVRAELEALSKLTDKILLELDNIQILMQETVTLDKVTARARYSIAYDGTLPDLYLPNIEHGIVNAAKDEPASTTSSAQLTKRPWKLFIPNAYHPLLLQQHQENLRRTKKDVASATAEIRRRRIYGQDIAEEDQLASELDFMKIRVSELERNHPIPVDFMIAEETTVLVITGPNTGGKTISLKTVGLASLMAKIGLYILASEPVKIPWFDAVYADIGDEQSLTQSLSTFSGHLKQIGAIRAQSTSQSLVLLDEVGAGTNPLEGAALGMSLLGSFAEAGSFLTLATTHHGELKTLKYSNDSFENACVEFDEENLKPTFRILWGIPGRSNAINIAERLGLPLDIIESSRHLLGTAGAEINALIMDMEKFKQEYHEQLQQAQHYLMQSKELHNDLEVAQKSIVDHGIAQRKRKSRVVSEYAVMARSIIHKKFQQYRESAVAQRVLEEEKAAEKAKSEGAKGPEPASTSAPKKTQNTNSSMVTEANGKIIDENGGIPEVGDLVYVPKLKNQATVVKIDSSKNEVQVQAGMMKLKLKLKDVKVQKQRTSR
;
A
#
# COMPACT_ATOMS: atom_id res chain seq x y z
N MET A 1 -80.74 -33.53 -5.06
CA MET A 1 -80.72 -34.53 -3.96
C MET A 1 -81.35 -33.86 -2.76
N ILE A 2 -82.50 -34.36 -2.32
CA ILE A 2 -83.17 -33.87 -1.12
C ILE A 2 -82.47 -34.58 0.04
N GLU A 3 -81.92 -33.81 0.99
CA GLU A 3 -81.29 -34.42 2.17
C GLU A 3 -82.32 -35.28 2.92
N PRO A 4 -81.95 -36.50 3.35
CA PRO A 4 -82.84 -37.31 4.16
C PRO A 4 -83.27 -36.51 5.39
N ILE A 5 -84.55 -36.55 5.76
CA ILE A 5 -85.13 -35.76 6.87
C ILE A 5 -84.34 -35.96 8.19
N ILE A 6 -83.72 -37.13 8.37
CA ILE A 6 -82.88 -37.47 9.53
C ILE A 6 -81.49 -36.81 9.48
N ALA A 7 -80.98 -36.50 8.29
CA ALA A 7 -79.65 -35.90 8.08
C ALA A 7 -79.65 -34.36 8.20
N VAL A 8 -80.80 -33.70 7.98
CA VAL A 8 -80.97 -32.25 8.15
C VAL A 8 -80.55 -31.77 9.55
N PRO A 9 -81.02 -32.36 10.68
CA PRO A 9 -80.61 -31.90 12.01
C PRO A 9 -79.12 -32.13 12.29
N LEU A 10 -78.51 -33.19 11.74
CA LEU A 10 -77.07 -33.46 11.87
C LEU A 10 -76.22 -32.47 11.06
N ASN A 11 -76.71 -32.04 9.88
CA ASN A 11 -76.05 -31.05 9.05
C ASN A 11 -76.14 -29.65 9.68
N ASP A 12 -77.30 -29.30 10.25
CA ASP A 12 -77.49 -28.06 11.03
C ASP A 12 -76.59 -28.02 12.27
N GLU A 13 -76.47 -29.14 13.00
CA GLU A 13 -75.55 -29.28 14.13
C GLU A 13 -74.09 -29.14 13.69
N LEU A 14 -73.70 -29.76 12.57
CA LEU A 14 -72.36 -29.67 12.00
C LEU A 14 -72.05 -28.25 11.50
N GLN A 15 -73.01 -27.54 10.90
CA GLN A 15 -72.85 -26.13 10.53
C GLN A 15 -72.72 -25.23 11.76
N GLY A 16 -73.51 -25.48 12.81
CA GLY A 16 -73.39 -24.81 14.10
C GLY A 16 -72.01 -25.02 14.75
N ALA A 17 -71.53 -26.26 14.78
CA ALA A 17 -70.19 -26.60 15.28
C ALA A 17 -69.08 -25.91 14.47
N ARG A 18 -69.19 -25.88 13.13
CA ARG A 18 -68.25 -25.16 12.27
C ARG A 18 -68.24 -23.66 12.55
N ALA A 19 -69.40 -23.04 12.70
CA ALA A 19 -69.51 -21.62 13.03
C ALA A 19 -68.89 -21.30 14.40
N LEU A 20 -69.04 -22.20 15.39
CA LEU A 20 -68.41 -22.07 16.69
C LEU A 20 -66.88 -22.18 16.61
N VAL A 21 -66.34 -23.11 15.81
CA VAL A 21 -64.90 -23.23 15.57
C VAL A 21 -64.34 -21.95 14.94
N VAL A 22 -64.97 -21.45 13.87
CA VAL A 22 -64.54 -20.19 13.21
C VAL A 22 -64.56 -19.02 14.20
N ARG A 23 -65.59 -18.93 15.06
CA ARG A 23 -65.64 -17.88 16.09
C ARG A 23 -64.51 -18.02 17.11
N ALA A 24 -64.19 -19.24 17.54
CA ALA A 24 -63.10 -19.49 18.46
C ALA A 24 -61.73 -19.18 17.83
N GLU A 25 -61.54 -19.48 16.54
CA GLU A 25 -60.34 -19.11 15.77
C GLU A 25 -60.17 -17.60 15.69
N LEU A 26 -61.24 -16.86 15.35
CA LEU A 26 -61.20 -15.39 15.31
C LEU A 26 -60.89 -14.79 16.68
N GLU A 27 -61.45 -15.33 17.76
CA GLU A 27 -61.14 -14.88 19.12
C GLU A 27 -59.66 -15.14 19.48
N ALA A 28 -59.11 -16.29 19.07
CA ALA A 28 -57.69 -16.60 19.27
C ALA A 28 -56.78 -15.66 18.46
N LEU A 29 -57.11 -15.38 17.19
CA LEU A 29 -56.37 -14.44 16.34
C LEU A 29 -56.45 -13.00 16.88
N SER A 30 -57.60 -12.56 17.38
CA SER A 30 -57.75 -11.26 18.04
C SER A 30 -56.84 -11.17 19.27
N LYS A 31 -56.84 -12.17 20.15
CA LYS A 31 -55.96 -12.21 21.33
C LYS A 31 -54.47 -12.21 20.96
N LEU A 32 -54.09 -12.88 19.86
CA LEU A 32 -52.73 -12.83 19.35
C LEU A 32 -52.37 -11.43 18.82
N THR A 33 -53.30 -10.79 18.11
CA THR A 33 -53.12 -9.44 17.59
C THR A 33 -52.95 -8.44 18.74
N ASP A 34 -53.78 -8.51 19.78
CA ASP A 34 -53.67 -7.65 20.97
C ASP A 34 -52.31 -7.84 21.67
N LYS A 35 -51.82 -9.08 21.77
CA LYS A 35 -50.47 -9.35 22.31
C LYS A 35 -49.35 -8.76 21.45
N ILE A 36 -49.47 -8.83 20.13
CA ILE A 36 -48.49 -8.24 19.21
C ILE A 36 -48.53 -6.71 19.30
N LEU A 37 -49.71 -6.11 19.44
CA LEU A 37 -49.86 -4.65 19.56
C LEU A 37 -49.16 -4.10 20.81
N LEU A 38 -49.16 -4.84 21.92
CA LEU A 38 -48.42 -4.46 23.13
C LEU A 38 -46.90 -4.41 22.92
N GLU A 39 -46.39 -5.19 21.97
CA GLU A 39 -44.96 -5.31 21.66
C GLU A 39 -44.57 -4.62 20.34
N LEU A 40 -45.50 -3.86 19.73
CA LEU A 40 -45.31 -3.30 18.38
C LEU A 40 -44.06 -2.41 18.31
N ASP A 41 -43.83 -1.58 19.32
CA ASP A 41 -42.68 -0.69 19.39
C ASP A 41 -41.37 -1.49 19.48
N ASN A 42 -41.34 -2.56 20.28
CA ASN A 42 -40.17 -3.45 20.39
C ASN A 42 -39.89 -4.18 19.06
N ILE A 43 -40.93 -4.62 18.36
CA ILE A 43 -40.81 -5.23 17.03
C ILE A 43 -40.25 -4.22 16.02
N GLN A 44 -40.72 -2.96 16.05
CA GLN A 44 -40.23 -1.90 15.18
C GLN A 44 -38.77 -1.56 15.45
N ILE A 45 -38.37 -1.46 16.72
CA ILE A 45 -36.97 -1.23 17.12
C ILE A 45 -36.09 -2.38 16.61
N LEU A 46 -36.48 -3.63 16.87
CA LEU A 46 -35.74 -4.81 16.40
C LEU A 46 -35.61 -4.84 14.87
N MET A 47 -36.67 -4.46 14.15
CA MET A 47 -36.62 -4.35 12.69
C MET A 47 -35.63 -3.26 12.24
N GLN A 48 -35.63 -2.08 12.88
CA GLN A 48 -34.71 -0.99 12.56
C GLN A 48 -33.24 -1.36 12.83
N GLU A 49 -32.96 -2.04 13.95
CA GLU A 49 -31.63 -2.53 14.27
C GLU A 49 -31.16 -3.60 13.27
N THR A 50 -32.05 -4.53 12.92
CA THR A 50 -31.75 -5.57 11.91
C THR A 50 -31.43 -4.96 10.56
N VAL A 51 -32.22 -3.95 10.12
CA VAL A 51 -31.95 -3.21 8.87
C VAL A 51 -30.62 -2.47 8.93
N THR A 52 -30.25 -1.93 10.10
CA THR A 52 -28.97 -1.22 10.28
C THR A 52 -27.79 -2.19 10.19
N LEU A 53 -27.88 -3.36 10.85
CA LEU A 53 -26.87 -4.41 10.77
C LEU A 53 -26.73 -4.97 9.35
N ASP A 54 -27.85 -5.17 8.64
CA ASP A 54 -27.84 -5.64 7.25
C ASP A 54 -27.17 -4.60 6.33
N LYS A 55 -27.48 -3.31 6.50
CA LYS A 55 -26.80 -2.21 5.75
C LYS A 55 -25.30 -2.21 5.98
N VAL A 56 -24.83 -2.28 7.24
CA VAL A 56 -23.40 -2.29 7.55
C VAL A 56 -22.73 -3.53 6.96
N THR A 57 -23.37 -4.70 7.09
CA THR A 57 -22.86 -5.96 6.54
C THR A 57 -22.79 -5.92 5.01
N ALA A 58 -23.80 -5.36 4.34
CA ALA A 58 -23.83 -5.19 2.90
C ALA A 58 -22.71 -4.28 2.40
N ARG A 59 -22.46 -3.14 3.08
CA ARG A 59 -21.36 -2.22 2.78
C ARG A 59 -20.00 -2.88 2.95
N ALA A 60 -19.80 -3.62 4.04
CA ALA A 60 -18.55 -4.35 4.29
C ALA A 60 -18.31 -5.45 3.24
N ARG A 61 -19.34 -6.24 2.91
CA ARG A 61 -19.25 -7.25 1.85
C ARG A 61 -18.92 -6.64 0.49
N TYR A 62 -19.54 -5.51 0.16
CA TYR A 62 -19.22 -4.77 -1.06
C TYR A 62 -17.75 -4.33 -1.07
N SER A 63 -17.26 -3.73 0.03
CA SER A 63 -15.85 -3.31 0.13
C SER A 63 -14.88 -4.47 -0.06
N ILE A 64 -15.13 -5.62 0.58
CA ILE A 64 -14.25 -6.79 0.48
C ILE A 64 -14.26 -7.38 -0.95
N ALA A 65 -15.42 -7.38 -1.62
CA ALA A 65 -15.55 -7.93 -2.96
C ALA A 65 -14.79 -7.11 -4.02
N TYR A 66 -14.66 -5.80 -3.81
CA TYR A 66 -14.07 -4.87 -4.78
C TYR A 66 -12.77 -4.21 -4.30
N ASP A 67 -12.18 -4.70 -3.21
CA ASP A 67 -10.97 -4.14 -2.60
C ASP A 67 -11.07 -2.62 -2.35
N GLY A 68 -12.21 -2.20 -1.79
CA GLY A 68 -12.49 -0.81 -1.49
C GLY A 68 -11.65 -0.29 -0.32
N THR A 69 -11.26 0.98 -0.40
CA THR A 69 -10.54 1.71 0.64
C THR A 69 -11.48 2.66 1.40
N LEU A 70 -11.30 2.74 2.71
CA LEU A 70 -12.04 3.67 3.57
C LEU A 70 -11.58 5.11 3.27
N PRO A 71 -12.48 6.01 2.82
CA PRO A 71 -12.09 7.40 2.58
C PRO A 71 -11.86 8.18 3.87
N ASP A 72 -10.82 9.01 3.88
CA ASP A 72 -10.65 10.13 4.79
C ASP A 72 -11.53 11.30 4.33
N LEU A 73 -12.69 11.42 4.98
CA LEU A 73 -13.70 12.45 4.73
C LEU A 73 -13.44 13.69 5.59
N TYR A 74 -13.24 14.84 4.96
CA TYR A 74 -13.02 16.10 5.68
C TYR A 74 -14.01 17.18 5.26
N LEU A 75 -14.34 18.10 6.18
CA LEU A 75 -15.24 19.22 5.89
C LEU A 75 -14.44 20.46 5.47
N PRO A 76 -14.57 20.93 4.22
CA PRO A 76 -13.97 22.20 3.82
C PRO A 76 -14.68 23.35 4.56
N ASN A 77 -13.92 24.15 5.31
CA ASN A 77 -14.33 25.35 6.08
C ASN A 77 -14.53 25.20 7.61
N ILE A 78 -14.09 24.11 8.25
CA ILE A 78 -13.86 24.15 9.71
C ILE A 78 -12.41 24.59 9.93
N GLU A 79 -12.19 25.91 9.95
CA GLU A 79 -11.01 26.46 10.64
C GLU A 79 -10.98 25.88 12.05
N HIS A 80 -9.81 25.44 12.52
CA HIS A 80 -9.49 24.94 13.86
C HIS A 80 -10.48 25.32 14.98
N GLY A 81 -11.62 24.63 15.02
CA GLY A 81 -12.57 24.67 16.10
C GLY A 81 -12.14 23.60 17.08
N ILE A 82 -11.51 24.02 18.16
CA ILE A 82 -11.26 23.18 19.34
C ILE A 82 -12.62 22.63 19.79
N VAL A 83 -12.94 21.41 19.36
CA VAL A 83 -13.91 20.58 20.06
C VAL A 83 -13.13 19.97 21.22
N ASN A 84 -13.11 20.69 22.34
CA ASN A 84 -12.83 20.10 23.64
C ASN A 84 -13.95 19.09 23.92
N ALA A 85 -13.77 17.85 23.48
CA ALA A 85 -14.54 16.70 23.93
C ALA A 85 -13.57 15.66 24.47
N ALA A 86 -13.61 15.51 25.79
CA ALA A 86 -13.08 14.41 26.60
C ALA A 86 -11.58 14.10 26.46
N LYS A 87 -10.81 14.64 27.41
CA LYS A 87 -9.72 13.87 28.03
C LYS A 87 -10.33 12.60 28.62
N ASP A 88 -9.97 11.44 28.09
CA ASP A 88 -9.48 10.28 28.84
C ASP A 88 -9.39 9.04 27.92
N GLU A 89 -8.17 8.72 27.48
CA GLU A 89 -7.52 7.39 27.45
C GLU A 89 -6.49 7.26 26.30
N PRO A 90 -5.29 6.71 26.55
CA PRO A 90 -4.24 6.59 25.55
C PRO A 90 -4.33 5.24 24.84
N ALA A 91 -4.94 5.20 23.66
CA ALA A 91 -4.94 4.02 22.80
C ALA A 91 -3.96 4.18 21.63
N SER A 92 -2.83 3.48 21.77
CA SER A 92 -2.04 2.80 20.73
C SER A 92 -1.86 3.48 19.37
N THR A 93 -0.61 3.87 19.13
CA THR A 93 0.09 3.90 17.84
C THR A 93 -0.42 2.88 16.81
N THR A 94 -1.06 3.37 15.75
CA THR A 94 -1.02 2.76 14.42
C THR A 94 -0.56 3.80 13.42
N SER A 95 0.60 3.52 12.85
CA SER A 95 1.32 4.26 11.83
C SER A 95 0.42 4.61 10.63
N SER A 96 -0.10 5.84 10.59
CA SER A 96 -0.52 6.47 9.33
C SER A 96 0.75 6.78 8.55
N ALA A 97 1.03 6.00 7.52
CA ALA A 97 2.10 6.29 6.58
C ALA A 97 1.96 7.74 6.11
N GLN A 98 3.03 8.52 6.30
CA GLN A 98 3.10 9.94 6.01
C GLN A 98 2.76 10.19 4.54
N LEU A 99 1.51 10.61 4.26
CA LEU A 99 1.18 11.34 3.05
C LEU A 99 2.14 12.52 2.95
N THR A 100 2.92 12.56 1.87
CA THR A 100 3.86 13.63 1.60
C THR A 100 3.11 14.96 1.61
N LYS A 101 3.71 15.97 2.27
CA LYS A 101 3.16 17.31 2.57
C LYS A 101 2.84 18.14 1.31
N ARG A 102 1.89 17.71 0.50
CA ARG A 102 1.08 18.60 -0.34
C ARG A 102 -0.35 18.51 0.19
N PRO A 103 -0.98 19.64 0.56
CA PRO A 103 -2.38 19.59 0.90
C PRO A 103 -3.16 19.30 -0.38
N TRP A 104 -3.70 18.09 -0.47
CA TRP A 104 -4.59 17.70 -1.57
C TRP A 104 -6.02 18.09 -1.21
N LYS A 105 -6.71 18.73 -2.17
CA LYS A 105 -8.15 18.95 -2.13
C LYS A 105 -8.89 17.63 -2.32
N LEU A 106 -8.48 16.87 -3.32
CA LEU A 106 -8.99 15.55 -3.62
C LEU A 106 -7.80 14.65 -3.95
N PHE A 107 -7.72 13.50 -3.30
CA PHE A 107 -6.68 12.52 -3.54
C PHE A 107 -7.31 11.12 -3.61
N ILE A 108 -7.50 10.62 -4.83
CA ILE A 108 -8.01 9.28 -5.12
C ILE A 108 -7.04 8.58 -6.09
N PRO A 109 -5.90 8.08 -5.60
CA PRO A 109 -4.98 7.27 -6.40
C PRO A 109 -5.61 5.93 -6.80
N ASN A 110 -5.26 5.45 -8.00
CA ASN A 110 -5.69 4.16 -8.54
C ASN A 110 -7.20 3.90 -8.43
N ALA A 111 -8.03 4.89 -8.79
CA ALA A 111 -9.48 4.80 -8.67
C ALA A 111 -10.11 4.02 -9.82
N TYR A 112 -10.95 3.03 -9.51
CA TYR A 112 -11.74 2.29 -10.47
C TYR A 112 -13.14 2.87 -10.62
N HIS A 113 -13.67 2.88 -11.84
CA HIS A 113 -15.07 3.19 -12.06
C HIS A 113 -15.95 2.02 -11.54
N PRO A 114 -16.82 2.23 -10.53
CA PRO A 114 -17.50 1.13 -9.84
C PRO A 114 -18.32 0.21 -10.75
N LEU A 115 -19.08 0.79 -11.68
CA LEU A 115 -19.94 0.02 -12.58
C LEU A 115 -19.15 -0.74 -13.66
N LEU A 116 -18.01 -0.20 -14.12
CA LEU A 116 -17.19 -0.88 -15.12
C LEU A 116 -16.44 -2.06 -14.48
N LEU A 117 -15.94 -1.86 -13.27
CA LEU A 117 -15.32 -2.93 -12.49
C LEU A 117 -16.32 -4.03 -12.14
N GLN A 118 -17.53 -3.67 -11.72
CA GLN A 118 -18.62 -4.61 -11.47
C GLN A 118 -18.98 -5.41 -12.72
N GLN A 119 -19.22 -4.74 -13.85
CA GLN A 119 -19.59 -5.42 -15.10
C GLN A 119 -18.49 -6.38 -15.54
N HIS A 120 -17.22 -5.97 -15.42
CA HIS A 120 -16.08 -6.81 -15.74
C HIS A 120 -16.00 -8.04 -14.83
N GLN A 121 -16.05 -7.87 -13.51
CA GLN A 121 -16.00 -8.99 -12.56
C GLN A 121 -17.17 -9.96 -12.75
N GLU A 122 -18.37 -9.45 -13.02
CA GLU A 122 -19.53 -10.28 -13.28
C GLU A 122 -19.38 -11.08 -14.58
N ASN A 123 -18.91 -10.46 -15.66
CA ASN A 123 -18.63 -11.14 -16.93
C ASN A 123 -17.54 -12.21 -16.77
N LEU A 124 -16.49 -11.92 -16.00
CA LEU A 124 -15.42 -12.87 -15.69
C LEU A 124 -15.96 -14.05 -14.87
N ARG A 125 -16.77 -13.79 -13.85
CA ARG A 125 -17.36 -14.82 -12.99
C ARG A 125 -18.33 -15.72 -13.77
N ARG A 126 -19.18 -15.13 -14.62
CA ARG A 126 -20.09 -15.87 -15.51
C ARG A 126 -19.30 -16.78 -16.45
N THR A 127 -18.31 -16.23 -17.15
CA THR A 127 -17.49 -17.02 -18.09
C THR A 127 -16.69 -18.13 -17.39
N LYS A 128 -16.14 -17.88 -16.19
CA LYS A 128 -15.48 -18.92 -15.38
C LYS A 128 -16.44 -20.02 -14.93
N LYS A 129 -17.68 -19.67 -14.58
CA LYS A 129 -18.72 -20.65 -14.25
C LYS A 129 -19.10 -21.51 -15.46
N ASP A 130 -19.18 -20.90 -16.65
CA ASP A 130 -19.46 -21.62 -17.90
C ASP A 130 -18.34 -22.62 -18.22
N VAL A 131 -17.07 -22.20 -18.09
CA VAL A 131 -15.89 -23.10 -18.21
C VAL A 131 -15.97 -24.26 -17.22
N ALA A 132 -16.31 -24.00 -15.95
CA ALA A 132 -16.44 -25.04 -14.94
C ALA A 132 -17.59 -26.02 -15.26
N SER A 133 -18.73 -25.50 -15.72
CA SER A 133 -19.88 -26.31 -16.13
C SER A 133 -19.55 -27.20 -17.34
N ALA A 134 -18.93 -26.63 -18.38
CA ALA A 134 -18.49 -27.36 -19.57
C ALA A 134 -17.45 -28.44 -19.22
N THR A 135 -16.50 -28.12 -18.34
CA THR A 135 -15.49 -29.08 -17.86
C THR A 135 -16.14 -30.24 -17.10
N ALA A 136 -17.14 -29.95 -16.25
CA ALA A 136 -17.88 -30.98 -15.53
C ALA A 136 -18.71 -31.85 -16.48
N GLU A 137 -19.32 -31.26 -17.51
CA GLU A 137 -20.07 -32.00 -18.53
C GLU A 137 -19.19 -32.95 -19.34
N ILE A 138 -18.03 -32.50 -19.83
CA ILE A 138 -17.07 -33.36 -20.54
C ILE A 138 -16.61 -34.52 -19.63
N ARG A 139 -16.33 -34.25 -18.36
CA ARG A 139 -15.99 -35.31 -17.39
C ARG A 139 -17.11 -36.32 -17.20
N ARG A 140 -18.38 -35.88 -17.14
CA ARG A 140 -19.53 -36.78 -17.05
C ARG A 140 -19.62 -37.65 -18.30
N ARG A 141 -19.53 -37.07 -19.50
CA ARG A 141 -19.63 -37.81 -20.77
C ARG A 141 -18.53 -38.88 -20.90
N ARG A 142 -17.29 -38.58 -20.47
CA ARG A 142 -16.20 -39.56 -20.39
C ARG A 142 -16.49 -40.75 -19.48
N ILE A 143 -17.16 -40.50 -18.35
CA ILE A 143 -17.50 -41.56 -17.38
C ILE A 143 -18.63 -42.45 -17.92
N TYR A 144 -19.60 -41.87 -18.62
CA TYR A 144 -20.78 -42.59 -19.13
C TYR A 144 -20.65 -43.15 -20.56
N GLY A 145 -19.51 -42.94 -21.23
CA GLY A 145 -19.21 -43.54 -22.54
C GLY A 145 -20.11 -43.05 -23.69
N GLN A 146 -20.37 -41.73 -23.75
CA GLN A 146 -21.16 -41.10 -24.81
C GLN A 146 -20.29 -40.68 -26.03
N ASP A 147 -20.95 -40.41 -27.17
CA ASP A 147 -20.37 -40.21 -28.52
C ASP A 147 -19.12 -39.31 -28.59
N ILE A 148 -18.10 -39.78 -29.32
CA ILE A 148 -16.77 -39.15 -29.46
C ILE A 148 -16.83 -37.84 -30.27
N ALA A 149 -17.73 -37.76 -31.27
CA ALA A 149 -17.82 -36.60 -32.16
C ALA A 149 -18.36 -35.34 -31.46
N GLU A 150 -19.28 -35.49 -30.51
CA GLU A 150 -19.76 -34.37 -29.69
C GLU A 150 -18.74 -33.96 -28.60
N GLU A 151 -17.86 -34.88 -28.18
CA GLU A 151 -16.79 -34.59 -27.23
C GLU A 151 -15.75 -33.63 -27.83
N ASP A 152 -15.34 -33.83 -29.09
CA ASP A 152 -14.37 -32.97 -29.78
C ASP A 152 -14.92 -31.54 -30.01
N GLN A 153 -16.22 -31.42 -30.29
CA GLN A 153 -16.89 -30.13 -30.43
C GLN A 153 -16.96 -29.38 -29.09
N LEU A 154 -17.36 -30.05 -28.01
CA LEU A 154 -17.38 -29.48 -26.66
C LEU A 154 -15.98 -29.13 -26.14
N ALA A 155 -14.97 -29.93 -26.49
CA ALA A 155 -13.57 -29.62 -26.16
C ALA A 155 -13.07 -28.36 -26.87
N SER A 156 -13.44 -28.19 -28.14
CA SER A 156 -13.12 -26.98 -28.92
C SER A 156 -13.81 -25.73 -28.36
N GLU A 157 -15.09 -25.85 -27.98
CA GLU A 157 -15.84 -24.77 -27.31
C GLU A 157 -15.25 -24.43 -25.94
N LEU A 158 -14.80 -25.43 -25.18
CA LEU A 158 -14.14 -25.22 -23.89
C LEU A 158 -12.84 -24.42 -24.06
N ASP A 159 -12.04 -24.72 -25.08
CA ASP A 159 -10.80 -23.99 -25.33
C ASP A 159 -11.07 -22.55 -25.76
N PHE A 160 -12.11 -22.31 -26.58
CA PHE A 160 -12.57 -20.95 -26.88
C PHE A 160 -13.02 -20.19 -25.62
N MET A 161 -13.77 -20.84 -24.72
CA MET A 161 -14.17 -20.23 -23.45
C MET A 161 -12.97 -19.90 -22.55
N LYS A 162 -11.95 -20.76 -22.48
CA LYS A 162 -10.70 -20.48 -21.72
C LYS A 162 -9.94 -19.30 -22.31
N ILE A 163 -9.85 -19.20 -23.63
CA ILE A 163 -9.24 -18.04 -24.30
C ILE A 163 -10.01 -16.78 -23.91
N ARG A 164 -11.34 -16.81 -23.94
CA ARG A 164 -12.17 -15.67 -23.52
C ARG A 164 -11.96 -15.29 -22.05
N VAL A 165 -11.78 -16.26 -21.15
CA VAL A 165 -11.41 -15.97 -19.74
C VAL A 165 -10.06 -15.27 -19.67
N SER A 166 -9.05 -15.76 -20.39
CA SER A 166 -7.71 -15.15 -20.44
C SER A 166 -7.73 -13.73 -21.02
N GLU A 167 -8.53 -13.50 -22.07
CA GLU A 167 -8.74 -12.17 -22.64
C GLU A 167 -9.44 -11.22 -21.66
N LEU A 168 -10.47 -11.69 -20.96
CA LEU A 168 -11.11 -10.90 -19.90
C LEU A 168 -10.12 -10.60 -18.78
N GLU A 169 -9.31 -11.56 -18.32
CA GLU A 169 -8.30 -11.30 -17.28
C GLU A 169 -7.24 -10.28 -17.72
N ARG A 170 -6.87 -10.26 -19.01
CA ARG A 170 -5.96 -9.25 -19.58
C ARG A 170 -6.61 -7.87 -19.73
N ASN A 171 -7.89 -7.83 -20.08
CA ASN A 171 -8.64 -6.59 -20.30
C ASN A 171 -9.32 -6.10 -19.02
N HIS A 172 -8.56 -6.06 -17.92
CA HIS A 172 -9.04 -5.49 -16.66
C HIS A 172 -9.27 -3.98 -16.81
N PRO A 173 -10.33 -3.39 -16.21
CA PRO A 173 -10.53 -1.95 -16.22
C PRO A 173 -9.30 -1.25 -15.66
N ILE A 174 -8.84 -0.20 -16.32
CA ILE A 174 -7.63 0.52 -15.94
C ILE A 174 -8.01 1.57 -14.87
N PRO A 175 -7.34 1.60 -13.70
CA PRO A 175 -7.60 2.61 -12.68
C PRO A 175 -7.04 3.97 -13.08
N VAL A 176 -7.58 5.04 -12.49
CA VAL A 176 -7.24 6.43 -12.80
C VAL A 176 -6.84 7.18 -11.53
N ASP A 177 -5.75 7.95 -11.60
CA ASP A 177 -5.27 8.76 -10.48
C ASP A 177 -5.90 10.16 -10.47
N PHE A 178 -6.60 10.49 -9.38
CA PHE A 178 -7.14 11.84 -9.14
C PHE A 178 -6.36 12.57 -8.05
N MET A 179 -5.51 13.52 -8.44
CA MET A 179 -4.62 14.26 -7.54
C MET A 179 -4.83 15.76 -7.73
N ILE A 180 -5.81 16.33 -7.02
CA ILE A 180 -6.22 17.73 -7.18
C ILE A 180 -5.65 18.57 -6.03
N ALA A 181 -4.86 19.59 -6.38
CA ALA A 181 -4.25 20.49 -5.41
C ALA A 181 -5.31 21.36 -4.71
N GLU A 182 -5.01 21.81 -3.49
CA GLU A 182 -5.91 22.63 -2.65
C GLU A 182 -6.44 23.90 -3.36
N GLU A 183 -5.55 24.59 -4.08
CA GLU A 183 -5.85 25.84 -4.80
C GLU A 183 -6.73 25.63 -6.04
N THR A 184 -6.78 24.40 -6.58
CA THR A 184 -7.55 24.11 -7.79
C THR A 184 -9.04 24.15 -7.47
N THR A 185 -9.76 25.03 -8.15
CA THR A 185 -11.22 25.12 -8.10
C THR A 185 -11.85 24.57 -9.37
N VAL A 186 -11.18 24.72 -10.52
CA VAL A 186 -11.65 24.19 -11.80
C VAL A 186 -10.57 23.31 -12.43
N LEU A 187 -10.91 22.06 -12.71
CA LEU A 187 -10.07 21.12 -13.45
C LEU A 187 -10.63 20.96 -14.87
N VAL A 188 -9.84 21.34 -15.87
CA VAL A 188 -10.19 21.19 -17.29
C VAL A 188 -9.50 19.96 -17.86
N ILE A 189 -10.28 18.94 -18.21
CA ILE A 189 -9.82 17.68 -18.78
C ILE A 189 -9.99 17.72 -20.31
N THR A 190 -8.90 17.51 -21.02
CA THR A 190 -8.83 17.60 -22.49
C THR A 190 -8.26 16.33 -23.10
N GLY A 191 -8.39 16.19 -24.42
CA GLY A 191 -7.95 15.00 -25.17
C GLY A 191 -9.04 14.45 -26.09
N PRO A 192 -8.81 13.34 -26.79
CA PRO A 192 -9.79 12.75 -27.71
C PRO A 192 -11.04 12.23 -26.97
N ASN A 193 -12.18 12.16 -27.65
CA ASN A 193 -13.45 11.70 -27.05
C ASN A 193 -13.37 10.23 -26.61
N THR A 194 -12.61 9.41 -27.32
CA THR A 194 -12.31 8.02 -26.97
C THR A 194 -11.34 7.86 -25.80
N GLY A 195 -10.78 8.96 -25.27
CA GLY A 195 -9.76 8.96 -24.20
C GLY A 195 -10.29 8.69 -22.78
N GLY A 196 -11.60 8.58 -22.58
CA GLY A 196 -12.18 8.30 -21.25
C GLY A 196 -12.42 9.55 -20.37
N LYS A 197 -12.55 10.73 -20.97
CA LYS A 197 -12.84 12.00 -20.26
C LYS A 197 -14.13 11.90 -19.43
N THR A 198 -15.24 11.53 -20.06
CA THR A 198 -16.55 11.36 -19.40
C THR A 198 -16.52 10.30 -18.29
N ILE A 199 -15.81 9.18 -18.51
CA ILE A 199 -15.65 8.13 -17.50
C ILE A 199 -14.89 8.69 -16.29
N SER A 200 -13.85 9.49 -16.51
CA SER A 200 -13.08 10.12 -15.43
C SER A 200 -13.96 11.03 -14.55
N LEU A 201 -14.85 11.83 -15.15
CA LEU A 201 -15.82 12.64 -14.41
C LEU A 201 -16.77 11.77 -13.59
N LYS A 202 -17.35 10.74 -14.20
CA LYS A 202 -18.26 9.80 -13.53
C LYS A 202 -17.59 9.09 -12.37
N THR A 203 -16.32 8.71 -12.49
CA THR A 203 -15.56 8.06 -11.41
C THR A 203 -15.47 8.96 -10.18
N VAL A 204 -15.11 10.23 -10.34
CA VAL A 204 -15.03 11.20 -9.21
C VAL A 204 -16.40 11.47 -8.60
N GLY A 205 -17.43 11.65 -9.44
CA GLY A 205 -18.81 11.85 -8.99
C GLY A 205 -19.34 10.67 -8.17
N LEU A 206 -19.17 9.45 -8.69
CA LEU A 206 -19.59 8.23 -7.99
C LEU A 206 -18.79 8.02 -6.70
N ALA A 207 -17.46 8.22 -6.71
CA ALA A 207 -16.64 8.12 -5.50
C ALA A 207 -17.12 9.09 -4.40
N SER A 208 -17.50 10.31 -4.77
CA SER A 208 -18.05 11.32 -3.86
C SER A 208 -19.38 10.89 -3.25
N LEU A 209 -20.30 10.35 -4.07
CA LEU A 209 -21.58 9.83 -3.60
C LEU A 209 -21.40 8.59 -2.72
N MET A 210 -20.51 7.68 -3.10
CA MET A 210 -20.17 6.49 -2.33
C MET A 210 -19.69 6.85 -0.93
N ALA A 211 -18.75 7.80 -0.83
CA ALA A 211 -18.24 8.28 0.45
C ALA A 211 -19.38 8.88 1.31
N LYS A 212 -20.27 9.67 0.70
CA LYS A 212 -21.40 10.30 1.39
C LYS A 212 -22.40 9.30 1.97
N ILE A 213 -22.60 8.15 1.32
CA ILE A 213 -23.46 7.07 1.81
C ILE A 213 -22.70 6.04 2.67
N GLY A 214 -21.45 6.31 3.04
CA GLY A 214 -20.64 5.43 3.89
C GLY A 214 -20.18 4.14 3.19
N LEU A 215 -20.06 4.16 1.86
CA LEU A 215 -19.37 3.12 1.11
C LEU A 215 -17.88 3.42 1.02
N TYR A 216 -17.10 2.34 0.96
CA TYR A 216 -15.68 2.40 0.64
C TYR A 216 -15.51 2.76 -0.83
N ILE A 217 -14.46 3.52 -1.15
CA ILE A 217 -14.16 3.94 -2.53
C ILE A 217 -13.28 2.87 -3.17
N LEU A 218 -13.54 2.54 -4.43
CA LEU A 218 -12.78 1.52 -5.15
C LEU A 218 -11.44 2.09 -5.62
N ALA A 219 -10.48 2.15 -4.71
CA ALA A 219 -9.15 2.68 -4.91
C ALA A 219 -8.16 1.84 -4.10
N SER A 220 -6.97 1.59 -4.64
CA SER A 220 -5.98 0.70 -4.02
C SER A 220 -5.12 1.37 -2.94
N GLU A 221 -5.28 2.67 -2.74
CA GLU A 221 -4.44 3.50 -1.86
C GLU A 221 -5.31 4.43 -0.99
N PRO A 222 -4.78 4.96 0.13
CA PRO A 222 -5.53 5.85 1.01
C PRO A 222 -6.17 7.02 0.26
N VAL A 223 -7.49 7.16 0.42
CA VAL A 223 -8.28 8.17 -0.28
C VAL A 223 -8.57 9.34 0.65
N LYS A 224 -8.39 10.57 0.17
CA LYS A 224 -8.83 11.81 0.83
C LYS A 224 -9.85 12.53 -0.03
N ILE A 225 -11.04 12.77 0.51
CA ILE A 225 -12.16 13.37 -0.22
C ILE A 225 -12.92 14.37 0.65
N PRO A 226 -13.27 15.57 0.14
CA PRO A 226 -14.06 16.52 0.89
C PRO A 226 -15.50 16.02 1.01
N TRP A 227 -16.16 16.42 2.08
CA TRP A 227 -17.60 16.29 2.22
C TRP A 227 -18.29 17.31 1.33
N PHE A 228 -18.83 16.86 0.20
CA PHE A 228 -19.63 17.69 -0.68
C PHE A 228 -21.08 17.77 -0.20
N ASP A 229 -21.64 18.99 -0.14
CA ASP A 229 -23.04 19.20 0.20
C ASP A 229 -23.99 18.70 -0.90
N ALA A 230 -23.61 18.88 -2.16
CA ALA A 230 -24.29 18.40 -3.35
C ALA A 230 -23.30 18.04 -4.48
N VAL A 231 -23.73 17.12 -5.35
CA VAL A 231 -23.01 16.75 -6.58
C VAL A 231 -23.93 17.11 -7.75
N TYR A 232 -23.51 18.09 -8.54
CA TYR A 232 -24.21 18.53 -9.75
C TYR A 232 -23.51 17.97 -10.98
N ALA A 233 -24.30 17.54 -11.97
CA ALA A 233 -23.78 16.97 -13.20
C ALA A 233 -24.59 17.44 -14.40
N ASP A 234 -23.89 17.90 -15.43
CA ASP A 234 -24.36 17.97 -16.81
C ASP A 234 -23.49 17.02 -17.63
N ILE A 235 -23.93 15.77 -17.74
CA ILE A 235 -23.21 14.68 -18.40
C ILE A 235 -24.22 13.97 -19.31
N GLY A 236 -24.03 14.02 -20.62
CA GLY A 236 -24.99 13.48 -21.57
C GLY A 236 -24.38 13.23 -22.95
N ASP A 237 -25.04 12.38 -23.72
CA ASP A 237 -24.66 12.01 -25.08
C ASP A 237 -25.51 12.85 -26.04
N GLU A 238 -24.88 13.68 -26.87
CA GLU A 238 -25.56 14.50 -27.89
C GLU A 238 -26.32 13.66 -28.94
N GLN A 239 -26.23 12.32 -28.89
CA GLN A 239 -26.74 11.39 -29.89
C GLN A 239 -28.10 10.75 -29.56
N SER A 240 -28.75 11.11 -28.45
CA SER A 240 -30.15 10.69 -28.22
C SER A 240 -31.10 11.44 -29.15
N LEU A 241 -31.41 10.83 -30.30
CA LEU A 241 -32.36 11.28 -31.33
C LEU A 241 -33.82 11.52 -30.85
N THR A 242 -34.09 11.51 -29.54
CA THR A 242 -35.45 11.60 -28.98
C THR A 242 -35.87 12.99 -28.48
N GLN A 243 -35.02 14.01 -28.59
CA GLN A 243 -35.43 15.40 -28.33
C GLN A 243 -34.92 16.37 -29.40
N SER A 244 -35.72 16.51 -30.45
CA SER A 244 -35.55 17.51 -31.50
C SER A 244 -35.72 18.93 -30.92
N LEU A 245 -34.71 19.78 -31.11
CA LEU A 245 -34.57 21.19 -30.67
C LEU A 245 -34.02 21.43 -29.25
N SER A 246 -32.73 21.10 -29.09
CA SER A 246 -31.68 22.00 -28.59
C SER A 246 -30.76 21.36 -27.55
N THR A 247 -29.84 20.49 -27.98
CA THR A 247 -28.73 20.01 -27.14
C THR A 247 -27.98 21.19 -26.50
N PHE A 248 -27.53 22.16 -27.29
CA PHE A 248 -26.76 23.30 -26.76
C PHE A 248 -27.52 24.18 -25.75
N SER A 249 -28.69 24.74 -26.11
CA SER A 249 -29.43 25.60 -25.14
C SER A 249 -30.02 24.83 -23.96
N GLY A 250 -30.27 23.52 -24.11
CA GLY A 250 -30.63 22.63 -23.01
C GLY A 250 -29.50 22.47 -22.02
N HIS A 251 -28.28 22.15 -22.50
CA HIS A 251 -27.06 22.14 -21.71
C HIS A 251 -26.83 23.49 -21.02
N LEU A 252 -26.89 24.61 -21.75
CA LEU A 252 -26.70 25.92 -21.13
C LEU A 252 -27.74 26.25 -20.05
N LYS A 253 -29.00 25.90 -20.26
CA LYS A 253 -30.04 26.07 -19.24
C LYS A 253 -29.75 25.23 -18.00
N GLN A 254 -29.31 23.99 -18.19
CA GLN A 254 -28.93 23.09 -17.11
C GLN A 254 -27.70 23.61 -16.36
N ILE A 255 -26.64 24.01 -17.05
CA ILE A 255 -25.44 24.55 -16.40
C ILE A 255 -25.75 25.88 -15.69
N GLY A 256 -26.61 26.73 -16.27
CA GLY A 256 -27.10 27.93 -15.61
C GLY A 256 -27.87 27.62 -14.32
N ALA A 257 -28.72 26.60 -14.31
CA ALA A 257 -29.40 26.14 -13.11
C ALA A 257 -28.43 25.57 -12.06
N ILE A 258 -27.44 24.78 -12.49
CA ILE A 258 -26.37 24.25 -11.64
C ILE A 258 -25.61 25.41 -10.98
N ARG A 259 -25.18 26.40 -11.77
CA ARG A 259 -24.44 27.57 -11.28
C ARG A 259 -25.22 28.38 -10.24
N ALA A 260 -26.54 28.46 -10.38
CA ALA A 260 -27.42 29.16 -9.46
C ALA A 260 -27.65 28.41 -8.14
N GLN A 261 -27.50 27.08 -8.13
CA GLN A 261 -27.74 26.23 -6.96
C GLN A 261 -26.45 25.78 -6.27
N SER A 262 -25.33 25.73 -7.00
CA SER A 262 -24.05 25.27 -6.46
C SER A 262 -23.52 26.20 -5.37
N THR A 263 -22.95 25.60 -4.33
CA THR A 263 -22.36 26.32 -3.19
C THR A 263 -20.84 26.15 -3.17
N SER A 264 -20.16 26.88 -2.30
CA SER A 264 -18.72 26.73 -2.05
C SER A 264 -18.31 25.37 -1.45
N GLN A 265 -19.26 24.47 -1.21
CA GLN A 265 -19.03 23.08 -0.76
C GLN A 265 -19.49 22.03 -1.79
N SER A 266 -19.95 22.45 -2.97
CA SER A 266 -20.49 21.54 -3.99
C SER A 266 -19.43 21.01 -4.96
N LEU A 267 -19.66 19.80 -5.47
CA LEU A 267 -18.96 19.23 -6.62
C LEU A 267 -19.78 19.48 -7.88
N VAL A 268 -19.15 19.99 -8.94
CA VAL A 268 -19.79 20.21 -10.24
C VAL A 268 -19.06 19.43 -11.33
N LEU A 269 -19.79 18.68 -12.15
CA LEU A 269 -19.27 17.87 -13.25
C LEU A 269 -19.90 18.33 -14.57
N LEU A 270 -19.10 18.83 -15.50
CA LEU A 270 -19.57 19.36 -16.78
C LEU A 270 -18.88 18.62 -17.92
N ASP A 271 -19.65 17.95 -18.78
CA ASP A 271 -19.11 17.28 -19.96
C ASP A 271 -19.22 18.18 -21.19
N GLU A 272 -18.19 18.17 -22.02
CA GLU A 272 -18.08 18.88 -23.30
C GLU A 272 -18.49 20.37 -23.25
N VAL A 273 -17.96 21.10 -22.26
CA VAL A 273 -18.28 22.52 -22.07
C VAL A 273 -17.91 23.34 -23.32
N GLY A 274 -18.90 24.08 -23.83
CA GLY A 274 -18.79 24.91 -25.01
C GLY A 274 -19.04 24.19 -26.34
N ALA A 275 -19.36 22.88 -26.33
CA ALA A 275 -19.71 22.11 -27.53
C ALA A 275 -21.06 22.52 -28.14
N GLY A 276 -21.38 22.02 -29.34
CA GLY A 276 -22.70 22.17 -29.95
C GLY A 276 -23.01 23.52 -30.61
N THR A 277 -22.03 24.42 -30.76
CA THR A 277 -22.17 25.72 -31.44
C THR A 277 -20.90 26.11 -32.24
N ASN A 278 -20.85 27.34 -32.76
CA ASN A 278 -19.64 27.91 -33.35
C ASN A 278 -18.45 27.77 -32.37
N PRO A 279 -17.32 27.16 -32.77
CA PRO A 279 -16.20 26.91 -31.86
C PRO A 279 -15.70 28.14 -31.11
N LEU A 280 -15.63 29.31 -31.77
CA LEU A 280 -15.14 30.54 -31.13
C LEU A 280 -16.13 31.07 -30.09
N GLU A 281 -17.43 31.04 -30.40
CA GLU A 281 -18.48 31.46 -29.47
C GLU A 281 -18.62 30.47 -28.30
N GLY A 282 -18.57 29.18 -28.59
CA GLY A 282 -18.62 28.10 -27.61
C GLY A 282 -17.44 28.14 -26.65
N ALA A 283 -16.23 28.41 -27.17
CA ALA A 283 -15.04 28.62 -26.36
C ALA A 283 -15.18 29.85 -25.45
N ALA A 284 -15.58 31.00 -25.99
CA ALA A 284 -15.74 32.23 -25.21
C ALA A 284 -16.79 32.06 -24.08
N LEU A 285 -17.91 31.41 -24.40
CA LEU A 285 -18.95 31.10 -23.43
C LEU A 285 -18.46 30.11 -22.36
N GLY A 286 -17.76 29.05 -22.77
CA GLY A 286 -17.18 28.06 -21.87
C GLY A 286 -16.15 28.68 -20.90
N MET A 287 -15.28 29.56 -21.40
CA MET A 287 -14.32 30.30 -20.57
C MET A 287 -15.02 31.16 -19.52
N SER A 288 -16.04 31.94 -19.93
CA SER A 288 -16.83 32.78 -19.03
C SER A 288 -17.57 31.97 -17.96
N LEU A 289 -18.16 30.84 -18.36
CA LEU A 289 -18.89 29.96 -17.47
C LEU A 289 -17.98 29.30 -16.43
N LEU A 290 -16.85 28.74 -16.86
CA LEU A 290 -15.87 28.15 -15.94
C LEU A 290 -15.23 29.22 -15.03
N GLY A 291 -14.99 30.43 -15.55
CA GLY A 291 -14.57 31.58 -14.75
C GLY A 291 -15.55 31.89 -13.62
N SER A 292 -16.84 31.90 -13.93
CA SER A 292 -17.89 32.09 -12.92
C SER A 292 -17.90 31.01 -11.83
N PHE A 293 -17.57 29.76 -12.18
CA PHE A 293 -17.43 28.68 -11.19
C PHE A 293 -16.20 28.86 -10.31
N ALA A 294 -15.08 29.29 -10.89
CA ALA A 294 -13.83 29.55 -10.18
C ALA A 294 -13.96 30.70 -9.16
N GLU A 295 -14.69 31.76 -9.48
CA GLU A 295 -14.81 32.93 -8.62
C GLU A 295 -15.80 32.77 -7.46
N ALA A 296 -16.95 32.12 -7.70
CA ALA A 296 -18.05 32.11 -6.72
C ALA A 296 -18.99 30.91 -6.84
N GLY A 297 -18.56 29.80 -7.45
CA GLY A 297 -19.47 28.72 -7.86
C GLY A 297 -19.47 27.46 -7.01
N SER A 298 -18.34 26.79 -6.91
CA SER A 298 -18.24 25.43 -6.38
C SER A 298 -16.98 25.25 -5.55
N PHE A 299 -16.94 24.20 -4.72
CA PHE A 299 -15.68 23.79 -4.10
C PHE A 299 -14.71 23.23 -5.15
N LEU A 300 -15.26 22.48 -6.10
CA LEU A 300 -14.53 21.84 -7.17
C LEU A 300 -15.45 21.65 -8.40
N THR A 301 -15.01 22.10 -9.56
CA THR A 301 -15.62 21.82 -10.86
C THR A 301 -14.68 20.98 -11.72
N LEU A 302 -15.15 19.85 -12.22
CA LEU A 302 -14.46 19.08 -13.26
C LEU A 302 -15.19 19.32 -14.58
N ALA A 303 -14.47 19.82 -15.57
CA ALA A 303 -15.01 20.11 -16.89
C ALA A 303 -14.23 19.33 -17.95
N THR A 304 -14.91 18.72 -18.92
CA THR A 304 -14.25 18.22 -20.14
C THR A 304 -14.47 19.18 -21.28
N THR A 305 -13.51 19.27 -22.20
CA THR A 305 -13.68 20.07 -23.42
C THR A 305 -12.79 19.56 -24.55
N HIS A 306 -13.18 19.90 -25.78
CA HIS A 306 -12.37 19.73 -26.99
C HIS A 306 -11.86 21.07 -27.54
N HIS A 307 -12.26 22.20 -26.95
CA HIS A 307 -11.87 23.54 -27.40
C HIS A 307 -10.44 23.88 -27.00
N GLY A 308 -9.69 24.43 -27.95
CA GLY A 308 -8.28 24.77 -27.77
C GLY A 308 -8.06 25.92 -26.79
N GLU A 309 -8.95 26.90 -26.82
CA GLU A 309 -8.87 28.16 -26.10
C GLU A 309 -9.03 27.95 -24.59
N LEU A 310 -9.87 27.01 -24.17
CA LEU A 310 -10.08 26.68 -22.75
C LEU A 310 -8.82 26.12 -22.09
N LYS A 311 -7.88 25.57 -22.88
CA LYS A 311 -6.56 25.10 -22.41
C LYS A 311 -5.72 26.24 -21.85
N THR A 312 -6.01 27.49 -22.23
CA THR A 312 -5.22 28.65 -21.80
C THR A 312 -5.61 29.20 -20.42
N LEU A 313 -6.77 28.77 -19.88
CA LEU A 313 -7.31 29.29 -18.62
C LEU A 313 -6.36 29.10 -17.43
N LYS A 314 -5.71 27.93 -17.35
CA LYS A 314 -4.67 27.66 -16.33
C LYS A 314 -3.57 28.71 -16.28
N TYR A 315 -3.14 29.23 -17.44
CA TYR A 315 -2.04 30.20 -17.50
C TYR A 315 -2.48 31.63 -17.16
N SER A 316 -3.80 31.87 -17.12
CA SER A 316 -4.37 33.18 -16.81
C SER A 316 -4.87 33.27 -15.37
N ASN A 317 -5.21 32.13 -14.74
CA ASN A 317 -5.79 32.07 -13.40
C ASN A 317 -5.34 30.78 -12.69
N ASP A 318 -4.67 30.94 -11.54
CA ASP A 318 -4.11 29.84 -10.75
C ASP A 318 -5.16 28.89 -10.15
N SER A 319 -6.44 29.31 -10.07
CA SER A 319 -7.56 28.46 -9.64
C SER A 319 -7.89 27.36 -10.66
N PHE A 320 -7.32 27.43 -11.86
CA PHE A 320 -7.53 26.47 -12.94
C PHE A 320 -6.35 25.49 -13.02
N GLU A 321 -6.67 24.21 -13.16
CA GLU A 321 -5.70 23.18 -13.50
C GLU A 321 -6.09 22.52 -14.82
N ASN A 322 -5.10 22.23 -15.64
CA ASN A 322 -5.28 21.46 -16.87
C ASN A 322 -4.91 20.02 -16.60
N ALA A 323 -5.65 19.12 -17.24
CA ALA A 323 -5.30 17.72 -17.33
C ALA A 323 -5.64 17.23 -18.73
N CYS A 324 -4.91 16.23 -19.20
CA CYS A 324 -5.31 15.52 -20.40
C CYS A 324 -5.36 14.02 -20.19
N VAL A 325 -6.26 13.36 -20.91
CA VAL A 325 -6.31 11.91 -20.97
C VAL A 325 -5.32 11.45 -22.02
N GLU A 326 -4.41 10.57 -21.61
CA GLU A 326 -3.43 9.98 -22.50
C GLU A 326 -4.09 9.00 -23.47
N PHE A 327 -3.67 9.07 -24.73
CA PHE A 327 -4.18 8.25 -25.82
C PHE A 327 -3.00 7.62 -26.56
N ASP A 328 -3.02 6.30 -26.63
CA ASP A 328 -2.05 5.54 -27.42
C ASP A 328 -2.43 5.68 -28.89
N GLU A 329 -1.71 6.57 -29.58
CA GLU A 329 -1.89 6.76 -31.02
C GLU A 329 -1.53 5.48 -31.78
N GLU A 330 -0.50 4.74 -31.36
CA GLU A 330 0.00 3.53 -32.04
C GLU A 330 -1.08 2.47 -32.17
N ASN A 331 -1.74 2.16 -31.05
CA ASN A 331 -2.76 1.13 -30.98
C ASN A 331 -4.19 1.68 -31.11
N LEU A 332 -4.38 3.00 -31.22
CA LEU A 332 -5.66 3.70 -31.21
C LEU A 332 -6.52 3.37 -29.99
N LYS A 333 -5.91 3.31 -28.80
CA LYS A 333 -6.58 2.93 -27.55
C LYS A 333 -6.38 3.98 -26.46
N PRO A 334 -7.41 4.26 -25.63
CA PRO A 334 -7.20 5.04 -24.41
C PRO A 334 -6.30 4.27 -23.44
N THR A 335 -5.34 4.97 -22.84
CA THR A 335 -4.55 4.40 -21.73
C THR A 335 -5.20 4.69 -20.38
N PHE A 336 -6.24 5.53 -20.36
CA PHE A 336 -6.96 6.01 -19.18
C PHE A 336 -6.07 6.70 -18.11
N ARG A 337 -4.84 7.07 -18.47
CA ARG A 337 -3.95 7.82 -17.59
C ARG A 337 -4.21 9.31 -17.74
N ILE A 338 -4.23 10.03 -16.61
CA ILE A 338 -4.37 11.49 -16.61
C ILE A 338 -2.99 12.13 -16.50
N LEU A 339 -2.64 12.92 -17.52
CA LEU A 339 -1.50 13.80 -17.50
C LEU A 339 -1.88 15.16 -16.92
N TRP A 340 -1.74 15.28 -15.60
CA TRP A 340 -1.82 16.55 -14.85
C TRP A 340 -0.90 17.66 -15.38
N GLY A 341 -1.41 18.87 -15.43
CA GLY A 341 -0.69 20.10 -15.77
C GLY A 341 -0.46 20.36 -17.24
N ILE A 342 -0.84 19.44 -18.13
CA ILE A 342 -0.66 19.58 -19.58
C ILE A 342 -2.03 19.53 -20.25
N PRO A 343 -2.32 20.46 -21.17
CA PRO A 343 -3.51 20.36 -22.01
C PRO A 343 -3.31 19.34 -23.13
N GLY A 344 -4.36 18.62 -23.49
CA GLY A 344 -4.32 17.56 -24.49
C GLY A 344 -4.37 18.11 -25.91
N ARG A 345 -3.70 17.43 -26.85
CA ARG A 345 -3.76 17.77 -28.28
C ARG A 345 -5.06 17.32 -28.98
N SER A 346 -5.36 17.98 -30.09
CA SER A 346 -6.46 17.59 -30.98
C SER A 346 -5.93 16.64 -32.07
N ASN A 347 -6.11 15.33 -31.89
CA ASN A 347 -5.51 14.29 -32.75
C ASN A 347 -6.36 13.86 -33.96
N ALA A 348 -7.38 14.62 -34.34
CA ALA A 348 -8.34 14.20 -35.36
C ALA A 348 -7.67 13.82 -36.72
N ILE A 349 -6.69 14.62 -37.18
CA ILE A 349 -5.99 14.36 -38.45
C ILE A 349 -5.11 13.11 -38.36
N ASN A 350 -4.37 12.93 -37.26
CA ASN A 350 -3.51 11.75 -37.05
C ASN A 350 -4.33 10.46 -36.92
N ILE A 351 -5.51 10.55 -36.29
CA ILE A 351 -6.44 9.43 -36.20
C ILE A 351 -7.01 9.11 -37.59
N ALA A 352 -7.40 10.13 -38.37
CA ALA A 352 -7.90 9.93 -39.73
C ALA A 352 -6.87 9.24 -40.65
N GLU A 353 -5.60 9.65 -40.57
CA GLU A 353 -4.48 9.03 -41.30
C GLU A 353 -4.38 7.54 -40.95
N ARG A 354 -4.42 7.18 -39.67
CA ARG A 354 -4.38 5.77 -39.21
C ARG A 354 -5.61 4.96 -39.56
N LEU A 355 -6.77 5.60 -39.69
CA LEU A 355 -8.00 4.97 -40.18
C LEU A 355 -7.98 4.74 -41.70
N GLY A 356 -6.91 5.16 -42.39
CA GLY A 356 -6.70 4.89 -43.82
C GLY A 356 -7.23 5.99 -44.73
N LEU A 357 -7.42 7.22 -44.24
CA LEU A 357 -7.75 8.35 -45.10
C LEU A 357 -6.59 8.62 -46.08
N PRO A 358 -6.86 8.85 -47.38
CA PRO A 358 -5.81 9.13 -48.36
C PRO A 358 -4.87 10.27 -47.95
N LEU A 359 -3.56 10.08 -48.20
CA LEU A 359 -2.50 11.00 -47.76
C LEU A 359 -2.63 12.40 -48.38
N ASP A 360 -3.14 12.51 -49.60
CA ASP A 360 -3.42 13.79 -50.26
C ASP A 360 -4.46 14.62 -49.50
N ILE A 361 -5.49 13.98 -48.93
CA ILE A 361 -6.49 14.64 -48.08
C ILE A 361 -5.87 15.03 -46.73
N ILE A 362 -5.03 14.16 -46.15
CA ILE A 362 -4.34 14.44 -44.89
C ILE A 362 -3.38 15.63 -45.02
N GLU A 363 -2.56 15.66 -46.07
CA GLU A 363 -1.64 16.76 -46.35
C GLU A 363 -2.40 18.07 -46.61
N SER A 364 -3.47 18.01 -47.40
CA SER A 364 -4.35 19.16 -47.62
C SER A 364 -4.96 19.68 -46.31
N SER A 365 -5.41 18.77 -45.44
CA SER A 365 -5.99 19.12 -44.13
C SER A 365 -4.96 19.76 -43.20
N ARG A 366 -3.73 19.25 -43.17
CA ARG A 366 -2.62 19.85 -42.41
C ARG A 366 -2.28 21.25 -42.92
N HIS A 367 -2.31 21.47 -44.24
CA HIS A 367 -2.09 22.79 -44.83
C HIS A 367 -3.21 23.78 -44.46
N LEU A 368 -4.47 23.34 -44.45
CA LEU A 368 -5.63 24.18 -44.10
C LEU A 368 -5.66 24.57 -42.61
N LEU A 369 -5.13 23.73 -41.71
CA LEU A 369 -5.03 24.04 -40.28
C LEU A 369 -4.09 25.24 -40.01
N GLY A 370 -3.23 25.58 -40.96
CA GLY A 370 -2.27 26.70 -40.87
C GLY A 370 -1.10 26.42 -39.92
N THR A 371 -0.09 27.29 -39.95
CA THR A 371 1.14 27.12 -39.17
C THR A 371 0.95 27.37 -37.67
N ALA A 372 0.15 28.37 -37.29
CA ALA A 372 -0.03 28.74 -35.88
C ALA A 372 -0.69 27.64 -35.03
N GLY A 373 -1.71 26.96 -35.56
CA GLY A 373 -2.35 25.82 -34.88
C GLY A 373 -1.44 24.59 -34.82
N ALA A 374 -0.63 24.37 -35.86
CA ALA A 374 0.34 23.28 -35.90
C ALA A 374 1.49 23.47 -34.89
N GLU A 375 2.00 24.70 -34.74
CA GLU A 375 3.07 25.03 -33.79
C GLU A 375 2.65 24.81 -32.33
N ILE A 376 1.44 25.25 -31.95
CA ILE A 376 0.91 25.03 -30.59
C ILE A 376 0.73 23.53 -30.32
N ASN A 377 0.18 22.78 -31.28
CA ASN A 377 0.01 21.33 -31.13
C ASN A 377 1.35 20.60 -31.04
N ALA A 378 2.37 21.05 -31.79
CA ALA A 378 3.73 20.50 -31.69
C ALA A 378 4.35 20.75 -30.31
N LEU A 379 4.20 21.96 -29.75
CA LEU A 379 4.66 22.27 -28.39
C LEU A 379 3.94 21.41 -27.34
N ILE A 380 2.62 21.24 -27.46
CA ILE A 380 1.85 20.36 -26.57
C ILE A 380 2.37 18.92 -26.67
N MET A 381 2.66 18.45 -27.88
CA MET A 381 3.20 17.10 -28.10
C MET A 381 4.58 16.92 -27.44
N ASP A 382 5.46 17.91 -27.53
CA ASP A 382 6.76 17.89 -26.84
C ASP A 382 6.59 17.86 -25.32
N MET A 383 5.63 18.63 -24.79
CA MET A 383 5.30 18.61 -23.35
C MET A 383 4.73 17.26 -22.90
N GLU A 384 3.79 16.68 -23.65
CA GLU A 384 3.22 15.36 -23.39
C GLU A 384 4.32 14.30 -23.34
N LYS A 385 5.17 14.25 -24.37
CA LYS A 385 6.28 13.29 -24.47
C LYS A 385 7.28 13.46 -23.34
N PHE A 386 7.71 14.69 -23.06
CA PHE A 386 8.63 14.96 -21.95
C PHE A 386 8.05 14.50 -20.61
N LYS A 387 6.74 14.70 -20.40
CA LYS A 387 6.08 14.27 -19.17
C LYS A 387 5.99 12.75 -19.07
N GLN A 388 5.65 12.06 -20.14
CA GLN A 388 5.62 10.60 -20.20
C GLN A 388 7.00 10.01 -19.87
N GLU A 389 8.05 10.48 -20.55
CA GLU A 389 9.44 10.05 -20.30
C GLU A 389 9.85 10.31 -18.84
N TYR A 390 9.49 11.48 -18.30
CA TYR A 390 9.75 11.79 -16.89
C TYR A 390 9.03 10.83 -15.93
N HIS A 391 7.79 10.43 -16.24
CA HIS A 391 7.02 9.50 -15.40
C HIS A 391 7.61 8.10 -15.45
N GLU A 392 8.03 7.63 -16.62
CA GLU A 392 8.73 6.34 -16.78
C GLU A 392 10.06 6.33 -16.02
N GLN A 393 10.86 7.38 -16.14
CA GLN A 393 12.11 7.52 -15.39
C GLN A 393 11.87 7.54 -13.88
N LEU A 394 10.80 8.21 -13.43
CA LEU A 394 10.42 8.25 -12.01
C LEU A 394 10.05 6.85 -11.50
N GLN A 395 9.28 6.08 -12.27
CA GLN A 395 8.92 4.71 -11.93
C GLN A 395 10.15 3.80 -11.87
N GLN A 396 11.06 3.91 -12.84
CA GLN A 396 12.32 3.17 -12.83
C GLN A 396 13.17 3.52 -11.61
N ALA A 397 13.31 4.80 -11.28
CA ALA A 397 14.04 5.25 -10.11
C ALA A 397 13.43 4.71 -8.80
N GLN A 398 12.09 4.71 -8.68
CA GLN A 398 11.39 4.12 -7.54
C GLN A 398 11.61 2.61 -7.44
N HIS A 399 11.57 1.90 -8.58
CA HIS A 399 11.84 0.46 -8.64
C HIS A 399 13.26 0.13 -8.18
N TYR A 400 14.27 0.85 -8.68
CA TYR A 400 15.65 0.68 -8.23
C TYR A 400 15.84 1.00 -6.75
N LEU A 401 15.13 2.01 -6.24
CA LEU A 401 15.17 2.36 -4.82
C LEU A 401 14.55 1.25 -3.94
N MET A 402 13.48 0.61 -4.41
CA MET A 402 12.88 -0.54 -3.74
C MET A 402 13.83 -1.74 -3.73
N GLN A 403 14.38 -2.11 -4.89
CA GLN A 403 15.37 -3.19 -4.99
C GLN A 403 16.60 -2.92 -4.11
N SER A 404 17.08 -1.67 -4.06
CA SER A 404 18.20 -1.29 -3.20
C SER A 404 17.87 -1.46 -1.71
N LYS A 405 16.64 -1.15 -1.29
CA LYS A 405 16.17 -1.36 0.09
C LYS A 405 16.04 -2.84 0.44
N GLU A 406 15.51 -3.65 -0.45
CA GLU A 406 15.38 -5.09 -0.28
C GLU A 406 16.77 -5.74 -0.15
N LEU A 407 17.68 -5.45 -1.08
CA LEU A 407 19.06 -5.92 -1.01
C LEU A 407 19.77 -5.45 0.27
N HIS A 408 19.51 -4.22 0.72
CA HIS A 408 20.07 -3.73 1.97
C HIS A 408 19.59 -4.53 3.18
N ASN A 409 18.28 -4.83 3.26
CA ASN A 409 17.72 -5.67 4.33
C ASN A 409 18.30 -7.09 4.28
N ASP A 410 18.42 -7.69 3.10
CA ASP A 410 19.00 -9.02 2.92
C ASP A 410 20.45 -9.07 3.38
N LEU A 411 21.25 -8.05 3.03
CA LEU A 411 22.62 -7.92 3.50
C LEU A 411 22.70 -7.76 5.02
N GLU A 412 21.77 -7.01 5.64
CA GLU A 412 21.72 -6.86 7.10
C GLU A 412 21.40 -8.20 7.79
N VAL A 413 20.47 -8.98 7.23
CA VAL A 413 20.12 -10.32 7.71
C VAL A 413 21.30 -11.28 7.54
N ALA A 414 21.96 -11.28 6.38
CA ALA A 414 23.14 -12.10 6.12
C ALA A 414 24.28 -11.75 7.08
N GLN A 415 24.52 -10.45 7.33
CA GLN A 415 25.53 -10.00 8.26
C GLN A 415 25.25 -10.49 9.69
N LYS A 416 24.00 -10.42 10.17
CA LYS A 416 23.60 -10.98 11.47
C LYS A 416 23.86 -12.48 11.53
N SER A 417 23.45 -13.23 10.50
CA SER A 417 23.67 -14.68 10.41
C SER A 417 25.15 -15.07 10.47
N ILE A 418 26.03 -14.31 9.79
CA ILE A 418 27.48 -14.53 9.80
C ILE A 418 28.05 -14.32 11.21
N VAL A 419 27.62 -13.24 11.89
CA VAL A 419 28.06 -12.94 13.27
C VAL A 419 27.61 -14.05 14.23
N ASP A 420 26.35 -14.47 14.14
CA ASP A 420 25.79 -15.54 14.98
C ASP A 420 26.49 -16.87 14.74
N HIS A 421 26.75 -17.22 13.47
CA HIS A 421 27.50 -18.41 13.12
C HIS A 421 28.94 -18.36 13.67
N GLY A 422 29.59 -17.19 13.58
CA GLY A 422 30.92 -16.97 14.16
C GLY A 422 30.96 -17.17 15.68
N ILE A 423 29.97 -16.65 16.40
CA ILE A 423 29.82 -16.84 17.85
C ILE A 423 29.57 -18.32 18.17
N ALA A 424 28.68 -18.99 17.43
CA ALA A 424 28.36 -20.40 17.62
C ALA A 424 29.59 -21.29 17.40
N GLN A 425 30.38 -21.04 16.36
CA GLN A 425 31.63 -21.75 16.11
C GLN A 425 32.66 -21.55 17.22
N ARG A 426 32.84 -20.31 17.71
CA ARG A 426 33.74 -20.03 18.86
C ARG A 426 33.29 -20.78 20.11
N LYS A 427 31.98 -20.80 20.40
CA LYS A 427 31.41 -21.52 21.53
C LYS A 427 31.62 -23.03 21.40
N ARG A 428 31.45 -23.61 20.20
CA ARG A 428 31.76 -25.03 19.93
C ARG A 428 33.24 -25.33 20.15
N LYS A 429 34.15 -24.53 19.57
CA LYS A 429 35.61 -24.70 19.78
C LYS A 429 35.97 -24.63 21.26
N SER A 430 35.43 -23.66 22.01
CA SER A 430 35.68 -23.53 23.45
C SER A 430 35.16 -24.72 24.25
N ARG A 431 34.02 -25.31 23.88
CA ARG A 431 33.50 -26.53 24.53
C ARG A 431 34.42 -27.72 24.31
N VAL A 432 34.82 -27.95 23.07
CA VAL A 432 35.72 -29.05 22.71
C VAL A 432 37.05 -28.92 23.48
N VAL A 433 37.65 -27.72 23.50
CA VAL A 433 38.87 -27.46 24.28
C VAL A 433 38.66 -27.73 25.77
N SER A 434 37.52 -27.31 26.33
CA SER A 434 37.18 -27.56 27.74
C SER A 434 37.02 -29.06 28.04
N GLU A 435 36.35 -29.82 27.17
CA GLU A 435 36.19 -31.27 27.29
C GLU A 435 37.54 -32.00 27.24
N TYR A 436 38.41 -31.65 26.29
CA TYR A 436 39.77 -32.18 26.23
C TYR A 436 40.58 -31.81 27.48
N ALA A 437 40.43 -30.60 28.01
CA ALA A 437 41.09 -30.20 29.25
C ALA A 437 40.58 -31.00 30.47
N VAL A 438 39.28 -31.32 30.54
CA VAL A 438 38.71 -32.20 31.58
C VAL A 438 39.26 -33.62 31.43
N MET A 439 39.30 -34.17 30.22
CA MET A 439 39.88 -35.49 29.95
C MET A 439 41.36 -35.55 30.32
N ALA A 440 42.15 -34.55 29.93
CA ALA A 440 43.57 -34.47 30.28
C ALA A 440 43.75 -34.42 31.80
N ARG A 441 42.95 -33.62 32.52
CA ARG A 441 42.97 -33.59 34.01
C ARG A 441 42.65 -34.95 34.61
N SER A 442 41.65 -35.66 34.09
CA SER A 442 41.29 -37.00 34.54
C SER A 442 42.40 -38.02 34.30
N ILE A 443 43.01 -38.02 33.11
CA ILE A 443 44.13 -38.91 32.77
C ILE A 443 45.34 -38.64 33.66
N ILE A 444 45.69 -37.36 33.87
CA ILE A 444 46.77 -36.97 34.78
C ILE A 444 46.47 -37.45 36.19
N HIS A 445 45.23 -37.25 36.68
CA HIS A 445 44.83 -37.69 38.01
C HIS A 445 44.91 -39.21 38.16
N LYS A 446 44.45 -39.96 37.16
CA LYS A 446 44.46 -41.43 37.15
C LYS A 446 45.88 -41.98 37.11
N LYS A 447 46.76 -41.42 36.27
CA LYS A 447 48.20 -41.76 36.28
C LYS A 447 48.85 -41.40 37.61
N PHE A 448 48.53 -40.24 38.17
CA PHE A 448 49.09 -39.81 39.46
C PHE A 448 48.67 -40.73 40.61
N GLN A 449 47.41 -41.19 40.61
CA GLN A 449 46.94 -42.23 41.55
C GLN A 449 47.70 -43.55 41.36
N GLN A 450 47.83 -44.03 40.12
CA GLN A 450 48.61 -45.25 39.82
C GLN A 450 50.08 -45.13 40.25
N TYR A 451 50.72 -43.97 40.05
CA TYR A 451 52.08 -43.72 40.56
C TYR A 451 52.14 -43.68 42.08
N ARG A 452 51.11 -43.16 42.76
CA ARG A 452 51.05 -43.19 44.23
C ARG A 452 50.83 -44.61 44.74
N GLU A 453 49.96 -45.38 44.11
CA GLU A 453 49.69 -46.79 44.46
C GLU A 453 50.92 -47.66 44.22
N SER A 454 51.64 -47.47 43.10
CA SER A 454 52.88 -48.19 42.83
C SER A 454 54.04 -47.75 43.72
N ALA A 455 54.14 -46.46 44.07
CA ALA A 455 55.12 -45.97 45.04
C ALA A 455 54.82 -46.48 46.47
N VAL A 456 53.55 -46.58 46.86
CA VAL A 456 53.15 -47.19 48.14
C VAL A 456 53.41 -48.70 48.12
N ALA A 457 53.11 -49.41 47.03
CA ALA A 457 53.42 -50.83 46.89
C ALA A 457 54.93 -51.10 46.90
N GLN A 458 55.74 -50.23 46.28
CA GLN A 458 57.21 -50.30 46.37
C GLN A 458 57.71 -50.04 47.79
N ARG A 459 57.14 -49.08 48.51
CA ARG A 459 57.49 -48.81 49.92
C ARG A 459 57.10 -49.96 50.84
N VAL A 460 55.95 -50.62 50.62
CA VAL A 460 55.55 -51.81 51.39
C VAL A 460 56.48 -52.99 51.09
N LEU A 461 56.89 -53.18 49.83
CA LEU A 461 57.89 -54.19 49.45
C LEU A 461 59.30 -53.88 49.99
N GLU A 462 59.67 -52.60 50.10
CA GLU A 462 60.92 -52.15 50.72
C GLU A 462 60.87 -52.27 52.25
N GLU A 463 59.72 -52.02 52.89
CA GLU A 463 59.49 -52.20 54.33
C GLU A 463 59.42 -53.68 54.73
N GLU A 464 58.83 -54.55 53.91
CA GLU A 464 58.87 -56.02 54.11
C GLU A 464 60.30 -56.56 53.97
N LYS A 465 61.06 -56.08 52.97
CA LYS A 465 62.50 -56.41 52.82
C LYS A 465 63.39 -55.78 53.90
N ALA A 466 63.00 -54.63 54.45
CA ALA A 466 63.69 -53.99 55.57
C ALA A 466 63.37 -54.67 56.90
N ALA A 467 62.16 -55.22 57.09
CA ALA A 467 61.78 -55.98 58.26
C ALA A 467 62.51 -57.34 58.36
N GLU A 468 62.83 -57.98 57.23
CA GLU A 468 63.73 -59.15 57.20
C GLU A 468 65.20 -58.81 57.48
N LYS A 469 65.64 -57.60 57.13
CA LYS A 469 67.03 -57.12 57.38
C LYS A 469 67.25 -56.48 58.75
N ALA A 470 66.19 -56.14 59.49
CA ALA A 470 66.27 -55.45 60.79
C ALA A 470 66.47 -56.39 62.01
N LYS A 471 66.78 -57.68 61.81
CA LYS A 471 67.16 -58.62 62.90
C LYS A 471 68.67 -58.76 63.15
N SER A 472 69.52 -57.99 62.46
CA SER A 472 70.96 -57.96 62.72
C SER A 472 71.48 -56.52 62.82
N GLU A 473 71.85 -56.14 64.05
CA GLU A 473 72.70 -54.99 64.44
C GLU A 473 72.09 -53.58 64.22
N GLY A 474 72.16 -52.62 65.13
CA GLY A 474 72.93 -52.48 66.37
C GLY A 474 73.60 -51.10 66.47
N ALA A 475 72.87 -50.12 67.04
CA ALA A 475 73.35 -49.03 67.92
C ALA A 475 73.71 -47.60 67.40
N LYS A 476 73.19 -46.62 68.18
CA LYS A 476 73.55 -45.17 68.43
C LYS A 476 73.24 -44.16 67.29
N GLY A 477 72.45 -43.08 67.41
CA GLY A 477 71.98 -42.17 68.49
C GLY A 477 72.82 -40.87 68.53
N PRO A 478 72.36 -39.66 68.95
CA PRO A 478 71.03 -38.99 68.90
C PRO A 478 71.05 -37.45 68.53
N GLU A 479 69.85 -36.86 68.30
CA GLU A 479 69.36 -35.47 68.59
C GLU A 479 69.94 -34.18 67.92
N PRO A 480 69.28 -32.98 67.99
CA PRO A 480 67.84 -32.65 67.84
C PRO A 480 67.57 -31.32 67.05
N ALA A 481 66.30 -30.88 67.08
CA ALA A 481 65.73 -29.55 66.74
C ALA A 481 65.32 -29.30 65.27
N SER A 482 64.15 -28.72 64.94
CA SER A 482 62.98 -28.26 65.69
C SER A 482 61.95 -27.77 64.66
N THR A 483 60.66 -28.08 64.88
CA THR A 483 59.45 -27.24 64.68
C THR A 483 59.44 -26.19 63.55
N SER A 484 58.44 -26.09 62.67
CA SER A 484 57.02 -25.99 62.99
C SER A 484 56.15 -26.05 61.72
N ALA A 485 55.07 -26.82 61.77
CA ALA A 485 53.83 -26.53 61.04
C ALA A 485 52.95 -25.63 61.97
N PRO A 486 51.66 -25.27 61.68
CA PRO A 486 50.90 -25.29 60.43
C PRO A 486 49.89 -24.10 60.26
N LYS A 487 49.18 -24.10 59.11
CA LYS A 487 47.71 -23.95 58.97
C LYS A 487 46.98 -22.59 59.12
N LYS A 488 46.03 -22.46 58.16
CA LYS A 488 44.61 -22.08 58.25
C LYS A 488 44.19 -20.69 57.75
N THR A 489 43.53 -20.74 56.58
CA THR A 489 42.17 -20.24 56.28
C THR A 489 41.60 -19.12 57.14
N GLN A 490 41.05 -18.09 56.46
CA GLN A 490 39.63 -17.77 56.55
C GLN A 490 39.15 -16.94 55.35
N ASN A 491 38.01 -17.38 54.80
CA ASN A 491 37.09 -16.62 53.97
C ASN A 491 36.53 -15.42 54.75
N THR A 492 36.14 -14.33 54.08
CA THR A 492 34.72 -13.96 53.91
C THR A 492 34.53 -12.71 53.04
N ASN A 493 33.62 -12.85 52.07
CA ASN A 493 32.67 -11.91 51.46
C ASN A 493 32.80 -10.39 51.76
N SER A 494 32.71 -9.55 50.72
CA SER A 494 31.45 -8.94 50.26
C SER A 494 31.67 -7.75 49.32
N SER A 495 30.90 -7.76 48.23
CA SER A 495 30.13 -6.69 47.60
C SER A 495 30.60 -5.21 47.54
N MET A 496 30.34 -4.63 46.36
CA MET A 496 30.01 -3.24 46.02
C MET A 496 31.07 -2.34 45.36
N VAL A 497 30.78 -2.04 44.08
CA VAL A 497 30.73 -0.71 43.43
C VAL A 497 31.73 0.36 43.91
N THR A 498 32.66 0.79 43.05
CA THR A 498 32.67 2.15 42.46
C THR A 498 33.84 2.37 41.49
N GLU A 499 33.66 3.42 40.70
CA GLU A 499 34.33 3.85 39.50
C GLU A 499 35.80 4.32 39.64
N ALA A 500 36.42 4.43 38.46
CA ALA A 500 37.32 5.49 38.04
C ALA A 500 38.69 5.65 38.75
N ASN A 501 39.71 5.13 38.08
CA ASN A 501 40.90 5.87 37.61
C ASN A 501 41.70 4.86 36.76
N GLY A 502 42.09 5.15 35.53
CA GLY A 502 43.00 6.23 35.18
C GLY A 502 44.31 5.58 34.72
N LYS A 503 44.74 5.92 33.49
CA LYS A 503 46.03 5.62 32.84
C LYS A 503 46.30 4.17 32.45
N ILE A 504 46.29 3.91 31.14
CA ILE A 504 47.43 3.27 30.48
C ILE A 504 47.80 4.13 29.28
N ILE A 505 48.96 4.78 29.41
CA ILE A 505 49.75 5.31 28.30
C ILE A 505 50.31 4.06 27.62
N ASP A 506 50.04 3.87 26.34
CA ASP A 506 50.73 2.86 25.56
C ASP A 506 51.61 3.57 24.53
N GLU A 507 52.90 3.38 24.76
CA GLU A 507 54.03 3.74 23.94
C GLU A 507 53.90 3.04 22.58
N ASN A 508 53.78 3.82 21.50
CA ASN A 508 54.09 3.48 20.08
C ASN A 508 53.37 4.39 19.06
N GLY A 509 52.75 5.49 19.48
CA GLY A 509 52.18 6.48 18.57
C GLY A 509 53.23 7.45 18.06
N GLY A 510 53.88 7.15 16.94
CA GLY A 510 54.63 8.16 16.17
C GLY A 510 53.70 9.30 15.76
N ILE A 511 54.25 10.52 15.59
CA ILE A 511 53.50 11.66 15.05
C ILE A 511 53.05 11.27 13.62
N PRO A 512 51.76 11.38 13.28
CA PRO A 512 51.27 11.09 11.92
C PRO A 512 51.96 12.00 10.90
N GLU A 513 52.09 11.56 9.66
CA GLU A 513 52.46 12.42 8.52
C GLU A 513 51.24 12.70 7.61
N VAL A 514 51.33 13.75 6.78
CA VAL A 514 50.25 14.06 5.83
C VAL A 514 50.15 12.94 4.80
N GLY A 515 48.96 12.35 4.68
CA GLY A 515 48.70 11.16 3.86
C GLY A 515 48.53 9.86 4.64
N ASP A 516 48.89 9.83 5.93
CA ASP A 516 48.76 8.60 6.74
C ASP A 516 47.30 8.22 6.99
N LEU A 517 47.05 6.91 7.04
CA LEU A 517 45.79 6.34 7.50
C LEU A 517 45.78 6.28 9.03
N VAL A 518 44.83 6.98 9.63
CA VAL A 518 44.70 7.10 11.08
C VAL A 518 43.32 6.65 11.55
N TYR A 519 43.26 6.03 12.73
CA TYR A 519 42.02 5.62 13.36
C TYR A 519 41.55 6.69 14.35
N VAL A 520 40.29 7.12 14.24
CA VAL A 520 39.67 8.09 15.15
C VAL A 520 38.71 7.36 16.10
N PRO A 521 39.09 7.14 17.38
CA PRO A 521 38.30 6.30 18.31
C PRO A 521 36.90 6.84 18.57
N LYS A 522 36.71 8.17 18.59
CA LYS A 522 35.41 8.81 18.82
C LYS A 522 34.40 8.54 17.69
N LEU A 523 34.88 8.35 16.47
CA LEU A 523 34.04 8.06 15.31
C LEU A 523 34.00 6.57 14.95
N LYS A 524 34.80 5.75 15.65
CA LYS A 524 35.04 4.34 15.34
C LYS A 524 35.39 4.08 13.87
N ASN A 525 35.99 5.06 13.18
CA ASN A 525 36.20 5.02 11.74
C ASN A 525 37.64 5.41 11.36
N GLN A 526 38.08 4.99 10.17
CA GLN A 526 39.38 5.33 9.60
C GLN A 526 39.28 6.67 8.84
N ALA A 527 40.35 7.46 8.93
CA ALA A 527 40.45 8.75 8.28
C ALA A 527 41.87 8.97 7.74
N THR A 528 42.01 9.75 6.68
CA THR A 528 43.32 10.10 6.11
C THR A 528 43.75 11.46 6.61
N VAL A 529 45.01 11.62 7.00
CA VAL A 529 45.54 12.91 7.46
C VAL A 529 45.71 13.84 6.26
N VAL A 530 45.03 14.99 6.29
CA VAL A 530 45.09 16.00 5.22
C VAL A 530 46.07 17.13 5.55
N LYS A 531 46.16 17.51 6.82
CA LYS A 531 47.05 18.60 7.27
C LYS A 531 47.37 18.47 8.76
N ILE A 532 48.60 18.80 9.14
CA ILE A 532 49.05 18.80 10.54
C ILE A 532 49.53 20.21 10.88
N ASP A 533 49.05 20.75 12.00
CA ASP A 533 49.49 22.03 12.55
C ASP A 533 50.23 21.77 13.87
N SER A 534 51.54 21.53 13.75
CA SER A 534 52.42 21.18 14.87
C SER A 534 52.50 22.27 15.94
N SER A 535 52.28 23.54 15.56
CA SER A 535 52.25 24.69 16.47
C SER A 535 51.05 24.70 17.41
N LYS A 536 49.90 24.15 16.96
CA LYS A 536 48.64 24.12 17.72
C LYS A 536 48.26 22.74 18.25
N ASN A 537 49.08 21.74 17.97
CA ASN A 537 48.87 20.34 18.35
C ASN A 537 47.55 19.75 17.78
N GLU A 538 47.17 20.21 16.59
CA GLU A 538 45.94 19.84 15.88
C GLU A 538 46.24 19.14 14.55
N VAL A 539 45.38 18.20 14.17
CA VAL A 539 45.41 17.45 12.92
C VAL A 539 44.06 17.56 12.22
N GLN A 540 44.09 17.84 10.92
CA GLN A 540 42.92 17.82 10.08
C GLN A 540 42.88 16.49 9.31
N VAL A 541 41.82 15.71 9.55
CA VAL A 541 41.62 14.39 8.95
C VAL A 541 40.37 14.38 8.07
N GLN A 542 40.38 13.53 7.04
CA GLN A 542 39.25 13.31 6.16
C GLN A 542 38.71 11.90 6.34
N ALA A 543 37.46 11.80 6.78
CA ALA A 543 36.72 10.54 6.92
C ALA A 543 35.59 10.53 5.89
N GLY A 544 35.79 9.85 4.76
CA GLY A 544 34.87 9.91 3.63
C GLY A 544 34.76 11.31 3.04
N MET A 545 33.53 11.86 3.03
CA MET A 545 33.23 13.21 2.50
C MET A 545 33.41 14.34 3.54
N MET A 546 33.67 14.01 4.82
CA MET A 546 33.75 14.99 5.92
C MET A 546 35.21 15.31 6.29
N LYS A 547 35.52 16.60 6.52
CA LYS A 547 36.82 17.07 7.03
C LYS A 547 36.67 17.54 8.47
N LEU A 548 37.50 17.01 9.37
CA LEU A 548 37.42 17.25 10.81
C LEU A 548 38.77 17.73 11.35
N LYS A 549 38.75 18.70 12.28
CA LYS A 549 39.93 19.12 13.04
C LYS A 549 39.89 18.46 14.41
N LEU A 550 40.95 17.73 14.74
CA LEU A 550 41.09 16.96 15.99
C LEU A 550 42.42 17.30 16.66
N LYS A 551 42.53 17.05 17.97
CA LYS A 551 43.82 17.14 18.67
C LYS A 551 44.64 15.89 18.36
N LEU A 552 45.96 16.02 18.26
CA LEU A 552 46.87 14.89 17.93
C LEU A 552 46.70 13.67 18.84
N LYS A 553 46.34 13.87 20.12
CA LYS A 553 46.08 12.79 21.10
C LYS A 553 44.82 11.96 20.83
N ASP A 554 43.89 12.48 20.02
CA ASP A 554 42.59 11.84 19.73
C ASP A 554 42.66 10.94 18.48
N VAL A 555 43.85 10.71 17.95
CA VAL A 555 44.10 10.01 16.68
C VAL A 555 45.20 8.95 16.88
N LYS A 556 45.01 7.74 16.35
CA LYS A 556 46.00 6.65 16.42
C LYS A 556 46.52 6.31 15.03
N VAL A 557 47.84 6.38 14.82
CA VAL A 557 48.50 6.04 13.55
C VAL A 557 48.52 4.53 13.34
N GLN A 558 48.10 4.07 12.15
CA GLN A 558 48.30 2.70 11.70
C GLN A 558 49.39 2.69 10.61
N LYS A 559 50.64 2.41 10.97
CA LYS A 559 51.69 2.21 9.94
C LYS A 559 51.40 0.92 9.16
N GLN A 560 51.10 1.04 7.87
CA GLN A 560 51.18 -0.09 6.94
C GLN A 560 52.66 -0.40 6.66
N ARG A 561 53.07 -1.65 6.88
CA ARG A 561 54.30 -2.19 6.29
C ARG A 561 54.06 -2.28 4.78
N THR A 562 54.67 -1.39 4.01
CA THR A 562 54.78 -1.50 2.56
C THR A 562 55.60 -2.74 2.19
N SER A 563 54.96 -3.78 1.69
CA SER A 563 55.59 -4.77 0.82
C SER A 563 55.43 -4.30 -0.63
N ARG A 564 56.58 -4.22 -1.32
CA ARG A 564 56.74 -3.84 -2.74
C ARG A 564 55.84 -4.63 -3.67
#